data_AF-A0A183LVJ9-F1
#
_entry.id   AF-A0A183LVJ9-F1
#
_cell.length_a   1.000
_cell.length_b   1.000
_cell.length_c   1.000
_cell.angle_alpha   90.00
_cell.angle_beta   90.00
_cell.angle_gamma   90.00
#
_symmetry.space_group_name_H-M   'P 1'
#
loop_
_entity.id
_entity.type
_entity.pdbx_description
1 polymer ?
#
loop_
_entity_poly.entity_id
_entity_poly.type
_entity_poly.pdbx_seq_one_letter_code
_entity_poly.pdbx_strand_id
1 'polypeptide(L)'
;MTVALKNTNITELESEGCTCDRADNPYRNQLWTNTYGNGERLDYIFYRSGPSIIDSFHIPSYAKLVCDSCWLDMRKVPDDPYGLHYSDHEGVAASFTITRLRNPVKPEGETMSANELNRLRDLLLDIDQQLTRGLNQCIHGRLVHLIWAIFITILLIILILIYPTDRLTSIIKCLFEILLGIILFTLIWGSLVGRTIEKSGLKNAKHSISTLSSRLDSSNDFTLIR
;
A
#
# COMPACT_ATOMS: atom_id res chain seq x y z
N MET A 1 -5.43 -4.92 28.57
CA MET A 1 -5.21 -5.18 27.14
C MET A 1 -6.11 -6.33 26.78
N THR A 2 -7.22 -6.06 26.08
CA THR A 2 -8.24 -7.08 25.76
C THR A 2 -7.74 -7.86 24.56
N VAL A 3 -7.42 -9.14 24.73
CA VAL A 3 -7.00 -10.01 23.63
C VAL A 3 -8.23 -10.26 22.75
N ALA A 4 -8.14 -9.90 21.48
CA ALA A 4 -9.22 -10.16 20.52
C ALA A 4 -9.46 -11.68 20.41
N LEU A 5 -10.74 -12.08 20.41
CA LEU A 5 -11.15 -13.48 20.28
C LEU A 5 -10.69 -14.02 18.91
N LYS A 6 -9.91 -15.09 18.94
CA LYS A 6 -9.42 -15.76 17.73
C LYS A 6 -10.40 -16.85 17.33
N ASN A 7 -11.00 -16.71 16.15
CA ASN A 7 -11.76 -17.79 15.54
C ASN A 7 -10.83 -18.66 14.69
N THR A 8 -11.01 -19.97 14.82
CA THR A 8 -10.28 -20.97 14.02
C THR A 8 -11.16 -21.60 12.95
N ASN A 9 -12.45 -21.22 12.90
CA ASN A 9 -13.38 -21.68 11.89
C ASN A 9 -13.14 -20.96 10.56
N ILE A 10 -12.72 -21.71 9.54
CA ILE A 10 -12.38 -21.20 8.20
C ILE A 10 -13.56 -20.44 7.58
N THR A 11 -14.79 -20.93 7.73
CA THR A 11 -15.98 -20.32 7.12
C THR A 11 -16.28 -18.95 7.74
N GLU A 12 -16.03 -18.80 9.04
CA GLU A 12 -16.17 -17.52 9.74
C GLU A 12 -15.06 -16.55 9.31
N LEU A 13 -13.81 -17.03 9.21
CA LEU A 13 -12.69 -16.22 8.72
C LEU A 13 -12.86 -15.77 7.25
N GLU A 14 -13.53 -16.58 6.42
CA GLU A 14 -13.88 -16.20 5.04
C GLU A 14 -15.00 -15.17 5.00
N SER A 15 -15.97 -15.24 5.91
CA SER A 15 -17.03 -14.24 6.03
C SER A 15 -16.51 -12.86 6.44
N GLU A 16 -15.44 -12.82 7.24
CA GLU A 16 -14.74 -11.58 7.60
C GLU A 16 -13.97 -10.98 6.41
N GLY A 17 -13.64 -11.82 5.41
CA GLY A 17 -12.92 -11.41 4.21
C GLY A 17 -11.48 -11.01 4.46
N CYS A 18 -10.87 -11.40 5.59
CA CYS A 18 -9.47 -11.11 5.89
C CYS A 18 -8.56 -11.80 4.87
N THR A 19 -7.59 -11.05 4.35
CA THR A 19 -6.64 -11.52 3.32
C THR A 19 -5.22 -11.56 3.84
N CYS A 20 -4.88 -10.81 4.88
CA CYS A 20 -3.53 -10.71 5.44
C CYS A 20 -3.52 -11.13 6.92
N ASP A 21 -2.40 -11.68 7.40
CA ASP A 21 -2.13 -11.98 8.81
C ASP A 21 -3.22 -12.81 9.50
N ARG A 22 -3.87 -13.68 8.72
CA ARG A 22 -5.01 -14.47 9.19
C ARG A 22 -4.62 -15.43 10.29
N ALA A 23 -5.54 -15.66 11.23
CA ALA A 23 -5.33 -16.57 12.35
C ALA A 23 -5.04 -18.03 11.95
N ASP A 24 -5.39 -18.47 10.73
CA ASP A 24 -5.11 -19.79 10.18
C ASP A 24 -3.83 -19.85 9.32
N ASN A 25 -3.20 -18.72 9.00
CA ASN A 25 -1.99 -18.67 8.18
C ASN A 25 -0.72 -18.86 9.05
N PRO A 26 0.22 -19.75 8.69
CA PRO A 26 1.45 -20.00 9.45
C PRO A 26 2.50 -18.89 9.31
N TYR A 27 2.41 -18.06 8.27
CA TYR A 27 3.33 -16.94 8.02
C TYR A 27 2.89 -15.64 8.68
N ARG A 28 1.75 -15.64 9.38
CA ARG A 28 1.22 -14.46 10.05
C ARG A 28 2.19 -13.87 11.08
N ASN A 29 2.13 -12.55 11.24
CA ASN A 29 2.79 -11.86 12.33
C ASN A 29 1.98 -11.99 13.63
N GLN A 30 2.49 -12.76 14.57
CA GLN A 30 1.83 -13.03 15.86
C GLN A 30 1.53 -11.77 16.68
N LEU A 31 2.38 -10.74 16.62
CA LEU A 31 2.15 -9.46 17.32
C LEU A 31 0.97 -8.70 16.70
N TRP A 32 0.87 -8.75 15.37
CA TRP A 32 -0.19 -8.10 14.60
C TRP A 32 -1.53 -8.79 14.80
N THR A 33 -1.57 -10.13 14.70
CA THR A 33 -2.80 -10.92 14.95
C THR A 33 -3.36 -10.70 16.36
N ASN A 34 -2.52 -10.45 17.37
CA ASN A 34 -3.00 -10.13 18.72
C ASN A 34 -3.72 -8.77 18.82
N THR A 35 -3.44 -7.85 17.88
CA THR A 35 -4.01 -6.51 17.83
C THR A 35 -5.29 -6.48 16.99
N TYR A 36 -5.29 -7.14 15.83
CA TYR A 36 -6.38 -7.10 14.85
C TYR A 36 -7.32 -8.32 14.89
N GLY A 37 -7.03 -9.29 15.76
CA GLY A 37 -7.87 -10.49 15.95
C GLY A 37 -7.60 -11.56 14.90
N ASN A 38 -8.46 -11.63 13.89
CA ASN A 38 -8.49 -12.73 12.92
C ASN A 38 -7.74 -12.45 11.62
N GLY A 39 -7.20 -11.23 11.45
CA GLY A 39 -6.44 -10.79 10.27
C GLY A 39 -6.91 -9.42 9.78
N GLU A 40 -6.31 -8.94 8.70
CA GLU A 40 -6.68 -7.69 8.04
C GLU A 40 -7.22 -7.94 6.63
N ARG A 41 -8.17 -7.11 6.18
CA ARG A 41 -8.70 -7.13 4.82
C ARG A 41 -8.02 -6.05 3.99
N LEU A 42 -7.00 -6.44 3.24
CA LEU A 42 -6.12 -5.51 2.53
C LEU A 42 -6.18 -5.65 1.01
N ASP A 43 -6.61 -6.81 0.51
CA ASP A 43 -6.60 -7.13 -0.91
C ASP A 43 -8.01 -7.05 -1.49
N TYR A 44 -8.16 -6.33 -2.62
CA TYR A 44 -9.47 -6.02 -3.21
C TYR A 44 -9.40 -6.04 -4.74
N ILE A 45 -10.48 -6.53 -5.35
CA ILE A 45 -10.72 -6.35 -6.79
C ILE A 45 -11.83 -5.31 -6.95
N PHE A 46 -11.47 -4.13 -7.44
CA PHE A 46 -12.45 -3.10 -7.78
C PHE A 46 -12.84 -3.20 -9.25
N TYR A 47 -14.12 -3.04 -9.53
CA TYR A 47 -14.64 -3.00 -10.89
C TYR A 47 -15.66 -1.88 -11.05
N ARG A 48 -15.93 -1.50 -12.30
CA ARG A 48 -16.90 -0.46 -12.63
C ARG A 48 -17.78 -0.93 -13.77
N SER A 49 -19.09 -0.93 -13.56
CA SER A 49 -20.07 -1.37 -14.57
C SER A 49 -20.68 -0.19 -15.36
N GLY A 50 -19.84 0.68 -15.91
CA GLY A 50 -20.29 1.78 -16.78
C GLY A 50 -19.74 3.16 -16.40
N PRO A 51 -20.19 4.21 -17.08
CA PRO A 51 -19.79 5.58 -16.78
C PRO A 51 -20.32 6.00 -15.40
N SER A 52 -19.58 6.83 -14.66
CA SER A 52 -20.10 7.50 -13.46
C SER A 52 -19.99 9.01 -13.53
N ILE A 53 -20.64 9.69 -12.59
CA ILE A 53 -20.78 11.15 -12.54
C ILE A 53 -19.46 11.92 -12.61
N ILE A 54 -18.33 11.30 -12.24
CA ILE A 54 -16.99 11.90 -12.29
C ILE A 54 -16.31 11.76 -13.67
N ASP A 55 -16.94 11.10 -14.63
CA ASP A 55 -16.40 10.98 -15.99
C ASP A 55 -16.69 12.25 -16.79
N SER A 56 -15.66 13.06 -17.03
CA SER A 56 -15.74 14.30 -17.81
C SER A 56 -16.23 14.10 -19.25
N PHE A 57 -16.22 12.86 -19.74
CA PHE A 57 -16.78 12.47 -21.02
C PHE A 57 -17.88 11.45 -20.76
N HIS A 58 -19.10 11.75 -21.18
CA HIS A 58 -20.18 10.77 -21.31
C HIS A 58 -19.79 9.76 -22.41
N ILE A 59 -18.90 8.82 -22.08
CA ILE A 59 -18.59 7.71 -22.96
C ILE A 59 -19.69 6.68 -22.70
N PRO A 60 -20.60 6.46 -23.67
CA PRO A 60 -21.61 5.42 -23.54
C PRO A 60 -20.94 4.06 -23.30
N SER A 61 -21.28 3.38 -22.21
CA SER A 61 -20.81 2.00 -22.03
C SER A 61 -21.70 1.03 -22.80
N TYR A 62 -21.07 0.24 -23.66
CA TYR A 62 -21.69 -0.86 -24.40
C TYR A 62 -21.47 -2.22 -23.73
N ALA A 63 -20.93 -2.22 -22.51
CA ALA A 63 -20.75 -3.42 -21.71
C ALA A 63 -21.31 -3.18 -20.30
N LYS A 64 -22.10 -4.13 -19.83
CA LYS A 64 -22.50 -4.24 -18.43
C LYS A 64 -21.62 -5.29 -17.78
N LEU A 65 -21.05 -4.96 -16.63
CA LEU A 65 -20.20 -5.84 -15.84
C LEU A 65 -20.93 -6.18 -14.55
N VAL A 66 -21.25 -7.44 -14.32
CA VAL A 66 -21.87 -7.87 -13.06
C VAL A 66 -20.88 -8.78 -12.37
N CYS A 67 -20.54 -8.47 -11.11
CA CYS A 67 -19.83 -9.43 -10.27
C CYS A 67 -20.83 -10.46 -9.76
N ASP A 68 -20.64 -11.72 -10.15
CA ASP A 68 -21.53 -12.81 -9.78
C ASP A 68 -21.17 -13.39 -8.41
N SER A 69 -19.87 -13.47 -8.11
CA SER A 69 -19.35 -14.00 -6.86
C SER A 69 -17.93 -13.51 -6.57
N CYS A 70 -17.57 -13.45 -5.29
CA CYS A 70 -16.20 -13.20 -4.82
C CYS A 70 -15.84 -14.27 -3.78
N TRP A 71 -14.59 -14.72 -3.76
CA TRP A 71 -14.07 -15.66 -2.78
C TRP A 71 -12.58 -15.47 -2.55
N LEU A 72 -12.05 -16.09 -1.48
CA LEU A 72 -10.62 -16.20 -1.25
C LEU A 72 -10.09 -17.46 -1.93
N ASP A 73 -8.96 -17.34 -2.61
CA ASP A 73 -8.33 -18.40 -3.38
C ASP A 73 -6.83 -18.47 -3.06
N MET A 74 -6.14 -19.48 -3.58
CA MET A 74 -4.69 -19.64 -3.45
C MET A 74 -4.18 -19.64 -1.99
N ARG A 75 -4.93 -20.26 -1.06
CA ARG A 75 -4.52 -20.38 0.34
C ARG A 75 -3.31 -21.27 0.52
N LYS A 76 -3.43 -22.50 0.02
CA LYS A 76 -2.44 -23.58 0.15
C LYS A 76 -2.06 -24.14 -1.20
N VAL A 77 -0.83 -24.60 -1.31
CA VAL A 77 -0.35 -25.38 -2.43
C VAL A 77 -1.23 -26.65 -2.55
N PRO A 78 -1.94 -26.85 -3.68
CA PRO A 78 -2.71 -28.05 -3.91
C PRO A 78 -1.83 -29.29 -3.80
N ASP A 79 -2.38 -30.35 -3.21
CA ASP A 79 -1.73 -31.66 -3.05
C ASP A 79 -0.43 -31.68 -2.23
N ASP A 80 -0.06 -30.58 -1.56
CA ASP A 80 1.07 -30.58 -0.63
C ASP A 80 0.70 -31.34 0.67
N PRO A 81 1.46 -32.37 1.06
CA PRO A 81 1.12 -33.23 2.19
C PRO A 81 1.23 -32.52 3.55
N TYR A 82 1.91 -31.37 3.61
CA TYR A 82 2.06 -30.58 4.83
C TYR A 82 1.13 -29.36 4.87
N GLY A 83 0.31 -29.17 3.83
CA GLY A 83 -0.60 -28.05 3.71
C GLY A 83 0.12 -26.71 3.65
N LEU A 84 1.25 -26.65 2.93
CA LEU A 84 2.05 -25.45 2.72
C LEU A 84 1.19 -24.30 2.19
N HIS A 85 1.24 -23.14 2.85
CA HIS A 85 0.59 -21.92 2.35
C HIS A 85 1.41 -21.29 1.23
N TYR A 86 0.76 -20.60 0.30
CA TYR A 86 1.48 -19.90 -0.79
C TYR A 86 2.17 -18.62 -0.31
N SER A 87 1.56 -17.90 0.63
CA SER A 87 1.97 -16.57 1.09
C SER A 87 1.36 -16.26 2.46
N ASP A 88 1.82 -15.19 3.11
CA ASP A 88 1.17 -14.55 4.27
C ASP A 88 -0.12 -13.80 3.89
N HIS A 89 -0.33 -13.59 2.59
CA HIS A 89 -1.58 -13.12 2.00
C HIS A 89 -2.35 -14.24 1.29
N GLU A 90 -3.68 -14.21 1.40
CA GLU A 90 -4.61 -15.02 0.64
C GLU A 90 -4.92 -14.34 -0.71
N GLY A 91 -5.06 -15.13 -1.77
CA GLY A 91 -5.54 -14.63 -3.04
C GLY A 91 -7.00 -14.19 -2.95
N VAL A 92 -7.35 -13.15 -3.70
CA VAL A 92 -8.74 -12.72 -3.87
C VAL A 92 -9.17 -13.03 -5.29
N ALA A 93 -10.30 -13.70 -5.44
CA ALA A 93 -10.87 -14.07 -6.72
C ALA A 93 -12.29 -13.54 -6.85
N ALA A 94 -12.68 -13.25 -8.09
CA ALA A 94 -14.02 -12.80 -8.43
C ALA A 94 -14.43 -13.31 -9.81
N SER A 95 -15.70 -13.68 -9.94
CA SER A 95 -16.32 -14.06 -11.21
C SER A 95 -17.15 -12.90 -11.73
N PHE A 96 -16.96 -12.57 -13.00
CA PHE A 96 -17.67 -11.47 -13.65
C PHE A 96 -18.39 -11.95 -14.91
N THR A 97 -19.66 -11.58 -15.01
CA THR A 97 -20.41 -11.68 -16.26
C THR A 97 -20.33 -10.36 -17.02
N ILE A 98 -19.78 -10.42 -18.23
CA ILE A 98 -19.69 -9.29 -19.16
C ILE A 98 -20.79 -9.42 -20.21
N THR A 99 -21.77 -8.53 -20.17
CA THR A 99 -22.86 -8.51 -21.16
C THR A 99 -22.67 -7.36 -22.13
N ARG A 100 -22.58 -7.66 -23.43
CA ARG A 100 -22.59 -6.63 -24.48
C ARG A 100 -24.00 -6.06 -24.64
N LEU A 101 -24.11 -4.74 -24.57
CA LEU A 101 -25.36 -4.00 -24.69
C LEU A 101 -25.54 -3.50 -26.14
N ARG A 102 -26.76 -3.63 -26.68
CA ARG A 102 -27.10 -3.12 -28.02
C ARG A 102 -27.33 -1.61 -28.02
N ASN A 103 -27.88 -1.09 -26.93
CA ASN A 103 -28.03 0.33 -26.67
C ASN A 103 -27.15 0.67 -25.46
N PRO A 104 -26.43 1.80 -25.49
CA PRO A 104 -25.58 2.16 -24.38
C PRO A 104 -26.40 2.46 -23.13
N VAL A 105 -25.90 2.01 -21.99
CA VAL A 105 -26.45 2.42 -20.69
C VAL A 105 -26.09 3.89 -20.52
N LYS A 106 -27.11 4.75 -20.56
CA LYS A 106 -26.97 6.11 -20.02
C LYS A 106 -26.65 5.94 -18.53
N PRO A 107 -25.81 6.81 -17.94
CA PRO A 107 -25.64 6.79 -16.49
C PRO A 107 -27.05 6.88 -15.88
N GLU A 108 -27.52 5.79 -15.28
CA GLU A 108 -28.68 5.88 -14.39
C GLU A 108 -28.25 6.88 -13.34
N GLY A 109 -29.03 7.95 -13.20
CA GLY A 109 -28.75 9.03 -12.28
C GLY A 109 -28.94 8.57 -10.84
N GLU A 110 -28.17 7.58 -10.40
CA GLU A 110 -27.84 7.44 -8.99
C GLU A 110 -26.96 8.64 -8.65
N THR A 111 -27.63 9.76 -8.41
CA THR A 111 -27.03 10.90 -7.75
C THR A 111 -26.54 10.38 -6.40
N MET A 112 -25.21 10.36 -6.21
CA MET A 112 -24.62 10.10 -4.91
C MET A 112 -25.33 10.99 -3.89
N SER A 113 -25.82 10.41 -2.80
CA SER A 113 -26.46 11.22 -1.77
C SER A 113 -25.46 12.24 -1.24
N ALA A 114 -25.94 13.40 -0.79
CA ALA A 114 -25.07 14.43 -0.21
C ALA A 114 -24.20 13.87 0.95
N ASN A 115 -24.72 12.87 1.69
CA ASN A 115 -23.99 12.21 2.75
C ASN A 115 -22.83 11.34 2.23
N GLU A 116 -23.05 10.56 1.17
CA GLU A 116 -21.99 9.76 0.54
C GLU A 116 -20.93 10.65 -0.10
N LEU A 117 -21.35 11.78 -0.68
CA LEU A 117 -20.46 12.78 -1.25
C LEU A 117 -19.55 13.42 -0.20
N ASN A 118 -20.14 13.85 0.92
CA ASN A 118 -19.36 14.41 2.02
C ASN A 118 -18.40 13.37 2.61
N ARG A 119 -18.83 12.11 2.77
CA ARG A 119 -17.96 11.01 3.21
C ARG A 119 -16.78 10.79 2.26
N LEU A 120 -17.02 10.76 0.95
CA LEU A 120 -15.96 10.62 -0.03
C LEU A 120 -14.99 11.80 0.04
N ARG A 121 -15.49 13.03 0.18
CA ARG A 121 -14.67 14.23 0.33
C ARG A 121 -13.77 14.13 1.57
N ASP A 122 -14.32 13.74 2.70
CA ASP A 122 -13.58 13.58 3.96
C ASP A 122 -12.49 12.52 3.82
N LEU A 123 -12.78 11.39 3.16
CA LEU A 123 -11.79 10.35 2.88
C LEU A 123 -10.67 10.85 1.96
N LEU A 124 -10.99 11.60 0.90
CA LEU A 124 -9.97 12.16 0.00
C LEU A 124 -9.09 13.18 0.71
N LEU A 125 -9.65 13.99 1.62
CA LEU A 125 -8.90 14.93 2.45
C LEU A 125 -7.96 14.20 3.42
N ASP A 126 -8.43 13.13 4.08
CA ASP A 126 -7.58 12.35 4.98
C ASP A 126 -6.43 11.68 4.20
N ILE A 127 -6.72 11.10 3.04
CA ILE A 127 -5.68 10.51 2.17
C ILE A 127 -4.66 11.58 1.74
N ASP A 128 -5.09 12.79 1.34
CA ASP A 128 -4.16 13.86 0.97
C ASP A 128 -3.27 14.28 2.16
N GLN A 129 -3.84 14.34 3.37
CA GLN A 129 -3.09 14.63 4.58
C GLN A 129 -2.05 13.54 4.88
N GLN A 130 -2.43 12.26 4.74
CA GLN A 130 -1.51 11.13 4.92
C GLN A 130 -0.38 11.14 3.88
N LEU A 131 -0.70 11.39 2.61
CA LEU A 131 0.30 11.51 1.54
C LEU A 131 1.26 12.69 1.77
N THR A 132 0.74 13.81 2.26
CA THR A 132 1.55 14.99 2.61
C THR A 132 2.50 14.67 3.77
N ARG A 133 2.01 13.97 4.80
CA ARG A 133 2.86 13.48 5.90
C ARG A 133 3.95 12.55 5.39
N GLY A 134 3.63 11.59 4.53
CA GLY A 134 4.59 10.68 3.92
C GLY A 134 5.66 11.41 3.11
N LEU A 135 5.26 12.41 2.30
CA LEU A 135 6.20 13.23 1.54
C LEU A 135 7.17 14.00 2.46
N ASN A 136 6.66 14.58 3.54
CA ASN A 136 7.50 15.28 4.52
C ASN A 136 8.46 14.33 5.24
N GLN A 137 7.99 13.15 5.63
CA GLN A 137 8.84 12.10 6.22
C GLN A 137 9.93 11.64 5.25
N CYS A 138 9.62 11.49 3.96
CA CYS A 138 10.60 11.12 2.94
C CYS A 138 11.70 12.19 2.79
N ILE A 139 11.32 13.48 2.76
CA ILE A 139 12.26 14.61 2.71
C ILE A 139 13.13 14.65 3.97
N HIS A 140 12.51 14.53 5.15
CA HIS A 140 13.23 14.55 6.43
C HIS A 140 14.18 13.36 6.56
N GLY A 141 13.72 12.15 6.24
CA GLY A 141 14.54 10.94 6.25
C GLY A 141 15.73 11.01 5.29
N ARG A 142 15.54 11.59 4.10
CA ARG A 142 16.64 11.85 3.15
C ARG A 142 17.69 12.79 3.75
N LEU A 143 17.26 13.87 4.41
CA LEU A 143 18.17 14.82 5.06
C LEU A 143 18.95 14.15 6.20
N VAL A 144 18.28 13.37 7.04
CA VAL A 144 18.92 12.60 8.13
C VAL A 144 19.95 11.61 7.59
N HIS A 145 19.63 10.85 6.54
CA HIS A 145 20.58 9.91 5.93
C HIS A 145 21.81 10.63 5.37
N LEU A 146 21.63 11.80 4.72
CA LEU A 146 22.75 12.57 4.18
C LEU A 146 23.66 13.11 5.30
N ILE A 147 23.10 13.59 6.40
CA ILE A 147 23.88 14.04 7.57
C ILE A 147 24.72 12.89 8.13
N TRP A 148 24.12 11.71 8.33
CA TRP A 148 24.85 10.54 8.83
C TRP A 148 25.90 10.04 7.84
N ALA A 149 25.62 10.07 6.53
CA ALA A 149 26.60 9.70 5.51
C ALA A 149 27.83 10.62 5.55
N ILE A 150 27.63 11.94 5.72
CA ILE A 150 28.74 12.90 5.89
C ILE A 150 29.55 12.57 7.14
N PHE A 151 28.89 12.35 8.28
CA PHE A 151 29.57 12.02 9.53
C PHE A 151 30.42 10.74 9.42
N ILE A 152 29.87 9.67 8.84
CA ILE A 152 30.58 8.40 8.63
C ILE A 152 31.74 8.58 7.64
N THR A 153 31.56 9.40 6.61
CA THR A 153 32.65 9.70 5.65
C THR A 153 33.82 10.40 6.35
N ILE A 154 33.55 11.38 7.21
CA ILE A 154 34.58 12.06 8.01
C ILE A 154 35.28 11.06 8.95
N LEU A 155 34.51 10.20 9.63
CA LEU A 155 35.06 9.17 10.51
C LEU A 155 35.98 8.19 9.75
N LEU A 156 35.58 7.76 8.54
CA LEU A 156 36.40 6.91 7.68
C LEU A 156 37.70 7.61 7.26
N ILE A 157 37.65 8.90 6.90
CA ILE A 157 38.84 9.68 6.57
C ILE A 157 39.80 9.74 7.78
N ILE A 158 39.27 10.01 8.98
CA ILE A 158 40.07 10.03 10.22
C ILE A 158 40.71 8.66 10.46
N LEU A 159 39.94 7.57 10.30
CA LEU A 159 40.48 6.22 10.45
C LEU A 159 41.60 5.91 9.47
N ILE A 160 41.46 6.31 8.20
CA ILE A 160 42.50 6.10 7.18
C ILE A 160 43.83 6.75 7.60
N LEU A 161 43.77 7.92 8.24
CA LEU A 161 44.96 8.66 8.70
C LEU A 161 45.63 8.04 9.93
N ILE A 162 44.94 7.16 10.67
CA ILE A 162 45.50 6.48 11.85
C ILE A 162 46.26 5.22 11.41
N TYR A 163 47.56 5.19 11.69
CA TYR A 163 48.38 3.99 11.45
C TYR A 163 48.37 3.07 12.68
N PRO A 164 47.93 1.80 12.53
CA PRO A 164 47.96 0.84 13.63
C PRO A 164 49.40 0.43 13.95
N THR A 165 49.70 0.27 15.24
CA THR A 165 51.04 -0.09 15.74
C THR A 165 51.31 -1.59 15.74
N ASP A 166 50.26 -2.42 15.80
CA ASP A 166 50.35 -3.87 15.90
C ASP A 166 49.37 -4.58 14.95
N ARG A 167 49.59 -5.89 14.76
CA ARG A 167 48.81 -6.69 13.80
C ARG A 167 47.34 -6.83 14.21
N LEU A 168 47.05 -6.90 15.51
CA LEU A 168 45.68 -7.09 16.00
C LEU A 168 44.86 -5.80 15.84
N THR A 169 45.43 -4.64 16.18
CA THR A 169 44.79 -3.34 15.93
C THR A 169 44.58 -3.08 14.45
N SER A 170 45.50 -3.53 13.58
CA SER A 170 45.32 -3.45 12.13
C SER A 170 44.12 -4.27 11.63
N ILE A 171 43.94 -5.50 12.11
CA ILE A 171 42.79 -6.34 11.75
C ILE A 171 41.48 -5.72 12.24
N ILE A 172 41.43 -5.27 13.49
CA ILE A 172 40.23 -4.65 14.08
C ILE A 172 39.84 -3.39 13.29
N LYS A 173 40.82 -2.55 12.96
CA LYS A 173 40.63 -1.36 12.13
C LYS A 173 40.02 -1.71 10.77
N CYS A 174 40.59 -2.70 10.08
CA CYS A 174 40.10 -3.15 8.78
C CYS A 174 38.64 -3.63 8.84
N LEU A 175 38.28 -4.44 9.84
CA LEU A 175 36.91 -4.89 10.04
C LEU A 175 35.94 -3.73 10.28
N PHE A 176 36.37 -2.74 11.07
CA PHE A 176 35.55 -1.55 11.36
C PHE A 176 35.38 -0.66 10.12
N GLU A 177 36.42 -0.48 9.31
CA GLU A 177 36.34 0.25 8.03
C GLU A 177 35.38 -0.43 7.05
N ILE A 178 35.42 -1.76 6.93
CA ILE A 178 34.49 -2.53 6.09
C ILE A 178 33.05 -2.33 6.58
N LEU A 179 32.81 -2.45 7.90
CA LEU A 179 31.47 -2.26 8.47
C LEU A 179 30.94 -0.85 8.21
N LEU A 180 31.75 0.19 8.46
CA LEU A 180 31.39 1.58 8.18
C LEU A 180 31.15 1.80 6.68
N GLY A 181 31.93 1.16 5.81
CA GLY A 181 31.73 1.19 4.36
C GLY A 181 30.37 0.61 3.94
N ILE A 182 29.96 -0.52 4.52
CA ILE A 182 28.63 -1.12 4.28
C ILE A 182 27.53 -0.17 4.77
N ILE A 183 27.66 0.40 5.96
CA ILE A 183 26.69 1.36 6.49
C ILE A 183 26.62 2.60 5.59
N LEU A 184 27.75 3.15 5.16
CA LEU A 184 27.80 4.30 4.25
C LEU A 184 27.11 3.98 2.92
N PHE A 185 27.39 2.81 2.33
CA PHE A 185 26.74 2.37 1.11
C PHE A 185 25.23 2.29 1.27
N THR A 186 24.74 1.66 2.34
CA THR A 186 23.28 1.52 2.59
C THR A 186 22.60 2.87 2.81
N LEU A 187 23.24 3.81 3.51
CA LEU A 187 22.73 5.17 3.69
C LEU A 187 22.63 5.93 2.36
N ILE A 188 23.69 5.90 1.54
CA ILE A 188 23.73 6.57 0.24
C ILE A 188 22.71 5.93 -0.70
N TRP A 189 22.72 4.60 -0.82
CA TRP A 189 21.80 3.87 -1.69
C TRP A 189 20.34 4.08 -1.28
N GLY A 190 20.02 3.92 0.01
CA GLY A 190 18.68 4.14 0.53
C GLY A 190 18.19 5.57 0.34
N SER A 191 19.08 6.56 0.48
CA SER A 191 18.78 7.98 0.28
C SER A 191 18.59 8.36 -1.20
N LEU A 192 19.45 7.84 -2.09
CA LEU A 192 19.41 8.17 -3.52
C LEU A 192 18.34 7.37 -4.27
N VAL A 193 18.29 6.07 -4.08
CA VAL A 193 17.40 5.18 -4.83
C VAL A 193 16.09 5.02 -4.08
N GLY A 194 16.14 4.50 -2.85
CA GLY A 194 14.94 4.17 -2.06
C GLY A 194 14.00 5.36 -1.88
N ARG A 195 14.52 6.46 -1.32
CA ARG A 195 13.71 7.68 -1.09
C ARG A 195 13.27 8.36 -2.38
N THR A 196 14.01 8.24 -3.49
CA THR A 196 13.57 8.81 -4.78
C THR A 196 12.37 8.06 -5.35
N ILE A 197 12.41 6.73 -5.31
CA ILE A 197 11.30 5.88 -5.73
C ILE A 197 10.07 6.15 -4.86
N GLU A 198 10.24 6.14 -3.53
CA GLU A 198 9.18 6.43 -2.56
C GLU A 198 8.56 7.81 -2.81
N LYS A 199 9.38 8.86 -2.95
CA LYS A 199 8.90 10.22 -3.25
C LYS A 199 8.14 10.28 -4.56
N SER A 200 8.59 9.57 -5.60
CA SER A 200 7.89 9.51 -6.88
C SER A 200 6.53 8.84 -6.75
N GLY A 201 6.45 7.71 -6.03
CA GLY A 201 5.20 7.01 -5.76
C GLY A 201 4.21 7.89 -5.00
N LEU A 202 4.65 8.54 -3.92
CA LEU A 202 3.83 9.46 -3.12
C LEU A 202 3.35 10.68 -3.94
N LYS A 203 4.20 11.24 -4.80
CA LYS A 203 3.80 12.35 -5.68
C LYS A 203 2.74 11.93 -6.69
N ASN A 204 2.90 10.76 -7.30
CA ASN A 204 1.93 10.24 -8.26
C ASN A 204 0.58 9.98 -7.58
N ALA A 205 0.59 9.33 -6.41
CA ALA A 205 -0.62 9.13 -5.61
C ALA A 205 -1.30 10.47 -5.26
N LYS A 206 -0.52 11.48 -4.83
CA LYS A 206 -1.06 12.82 -4.52
C LYS A 206 -1.70 13.49 -5.75
N HIS A 207 -1.09 13.32 -6.93
CA HIS A 207 -1.66 13.83 -8.16
C HIS A 207 -2.97 13.14 -8.54
N SER A 208 -3.05 11.81 -8.38
CA SER A 208 -4.28 11.04 -8.61
C SER A 208 -5.41 11.49 -7.69
N ILE A 209 -5.13 11.66 -6.38
CA ILE A 209 -6.12 12.14 -5.41
C ILE A 209 -6.56 13.57 -5.72
N SER A 210 -5.61 14.47 -6.03
CA SER A 210 -5.95 15.85 -6.44
C SER A 210 -6.85 15.89 -7.68
N THR A 211 -6.61 15.00 -8.65
CA THR A 211 -7.43 14.89 -9.86
C THR A 211 -8.84 14.39 -9.53
N LEU A 212 -8.94 13.40 -8.64
CA LEU A 212 -10.23 12.88 -8.20
C LEU A 212 -11.04 13.92 -7.42
N SER A 213 -10.39 14.64 -6.50
CA SER A 213 -11.01 15.75 -5.76
C SER A 213 -11.46 16.87 -6.69
N SER A 214 -10.65 17.28 -7.67
CA SER A 214 -11.06 18.32 -8.63
C SER A 214 -12.25 17.89 -9.49
N ARG A 215 -12.33 16.61 -9.86
CA ARG A 215 -13.48 16.07 -10.59
C ARG A 215 -14.73 16.08 -9.73
N LEU A 216 -14.59 15.73 -8.45
CA LEU A 216 -15.68 15.74 -7.48
C LEU A 216 -16.24 17.16 -7.29
N ASP A 217 -15.37 18.16 -7.11
CA ASP A 217 -15.78 19.55 -6.99
C ASP A 217 -16.43 20.06 -8.30
N SER A 218 -15.87 19.71 -9.47
CA SER A 218 -16.45 20.11 -10.76
C SER A 218 -17.82 19.46 -11.05
N SER A 219 -18.07 18.25 -10.54
CA SER A 219 -19.36 17.57 -10.72
C SER A 219 -20.48 18.25 -9.92
N ASN A 220 -20.16 18.89 -8.79
CA ASN A 220 -21.14 19.59 -7.97
C ASN A 220 -21.68 20.86 -8.65
N ASP A 221 -20.86 21.53 -9.46
CA ASP A 221 -21.28 22.70 -10.25
C ASP A 221 -22.35 22.34 -11.30
N PHE A 222 -22.37 21.09 -11.79
CA PHE A 222 -23.38 20.62 -12.75
C PHE A 222 -24.65 20.08 -12.10
N THR A 223 -24.62 19.67 -10.83
CA THR A 223 -25.82 19.20 -10.09
C THR A 223 -26.59 20.31 -9.37
N LEU A 224 -26.06 21.54 -9.33
CA LEU A 224 -26.71 22.72 -8.73
C LEU A 224 -27.58 23.53 -9.71
N ILE A 225 -27.76 23.07 -10.95
CA ILE A 225 -28.77 23.62 -11.86
C ILE A 225 -30.02 22.75 -11.78
N ARG A 226 -30.91 23.09 -10.84
CA ARG A 226 -32.33 22.74 -10.95
C ARG A 226 -33.19 23.94 -10.58
#